data_AF-A0A9P6A581-F1
#
_entry.id   AF-A0A9P6A581-F1
#
_cell.length_a   1.000
_cell.length_b   1.000
_cell.length_c   1.000
_cell.angle_alpha   90.00
_cell.angle_beta   90.00
_cell.angle_gamma   90.00
#
_symmetry.space_group_name_H-M   'P 1'
#
loop_
_entity.id
_entity.type
_entity.pdbx_description
1 polymer ?
#
loop_
_entity_poly.entity_id
_entity_poly.type
_entity_poly.pdbx_seq_one_letter_code
_entity_poly.pdbx_strand_id
1 'polypeptide(L)'
;CLQQGSHSFVNFSVDMMGHNNLLASTDSFFNDEFLCDIMNVNMDHELAQECNHENIVSIVSFCDWLNKVKCLDERKHQRLEENERTLTLINAKTNTSCPNTSCPSFQPHNTNSPTASSTFVPMPKLTEDEHTLLSENSGCYKCQHFWAGHVGACCMAPFIDTSKYKMLTTRD
;
A
#
# COMPACT_ATOMS: atom_id res chain seq x y z
N CYS A 1 -24.98 -16.64 17.98
CA CYS A 1 -25.31 -15.21 17.85
C CYS A 1 -25.17 -14.80 16.40
N LEU A 2 -26.06 -13.94 15.89
CA LEU A 2 -25.81 -13.23 14.64
C LEU A 2 -24.54 -12.39 14.82
N GLN A 3 -23.63 -12.49 13.87
CA GLN A 3 -22.41 -11.68 13.80
C GLN A 3 -22.38 -10.96 12.45
N GLN A 4 -21.82 -9.75 12.42
CA GLN A 4 -21.71 -8.99 11.17
C GLN A 4 -20.85 -9.74 10.14
N GLY A 5 -19.71 -10.30 10.56
CA GLY A 5 -18.79 -11.00 9.67
C GLY A 5 -18.35 -10.13 8.49
N SER A 6 -18.45 -10.66 7.27
CA SER A 6 -18.13 -9.95 6.03
C SER A 6 -19.30 -9.16 5.44
N HIS A 7 -20.44 -9.08 6.12
CA HIS A 7 -21.62 -8.36 5.63
C HIS A 7 -21.56 -6.88 6.05
N SER A 8 -22.28 -6.03 5.31
CA SER A 8 -22.45 -4.64 5.71
C SER A 8 -23.18 -4.54 7.04
N PHE A 9 -22.84 -3.53 7.84
CA PHE A 9 -23.51 -3.27 9.10
C PHE A 9 -25.02 -3.02 8.90
N VAL A 10 -25.41 -2.45 7.75
CA VAL A 10 -26.82 -2.25 7.39
C VAL A 10 -27.58 -3.57 7.37
N ASN A 11 -27.09 -4.58 6.64
CA ASN A 11 -27.78 -5.87 6.53
C ASN A 11 -27.85 -6.56 7.89
N PHE A 12 -26.71 -6.60 8.60
CA PHE A 12 -26.64 -7.12 9.96
C PHE A 12 -27.66 -6.44 10.90
N SER A 13 -27.78 -5.12 10.81
CA SER A 13 -28.71 -4.36 11.66
C SER A 13 -30.17 -4.65 11.36
N VAL A 14 -30.53 -4.82 10.09
CA VAL A 14 -31.88 -5.17 9.67
C VAL A 14 -32.24 -6.57 10.17
N ASP A 15 -31.33 -7.53 10.05
CA ASP A 15 -31.55 -8.89 10.53
C ASP A 15 -31.73 -8.91 12.04
N MET A 16 -30.86 -8.24 12.81
CA MET A 16 -30.97 -8.17 14.27
C MET A 16 -32.27 -7.50 14.73
N MET A 17 -32.65 -6.37 14.15
CA MET A 17 -33.92 -5.70 14.47
C MET A 17 -35.12 -6.55 14.05
N GLY A 18 -35.03 -7.25 12.92
CA GLY A 18 -36.06 -8.18 12.46
C GLY A 18 -36.30 -9.31 13.47
N HIS A 19 -35.23 -9.94 13.96
CA HIS A 19 -35.34 -10.97 15.00
C HIS A 19 -35.90 -10.39 16.30
N ASN A 20 -35.47 -9.20 16.72
CA ASN A 20 -35.98 -8.57 17.94
C ASN A 20 -37.48 -8.26 17.83
N ASN A 21 -37.94 -7.76 16.68
CA ASN A 21 -39.36 -7.48 16.44
C ASN A 21 -40.24 -8.73 16.50
N LEU A 22 -39.73 -9.91 16.11
CA LEU A 22 -40.47 -11.18 16.27
C LEU A 22 -40.69 -11.54 17.75
N LEU A 23 -39.86 -11.01 18.65
CA LEU A 23 -39.90 -11.26 20.09
C LEU A 23 -40.70 -10.20 20.85
N ALA A 24 -41.28 -9.19 20.19
CA ALA A 24 -41.93 -8.04 20.83
C ALA A 24 -43.05 -8.39 21.83
N SER A 25 -43.68 -9.55 21.68
CA SER A 25 -44.73 -10.04 22.60
C SER A 25 -44.19 -10.95 23.71
N THR A 26 -42.87 -11.03 23.89
CA THR A 26 -42.22 -11.95 24.82
C THR A 26 -41.25 -11.20 25.75
N ASP A 27 -40.94 -11.79 26.89
CA ASP A 27 -39.93 -11.27 27.83
C ASP A 27 -38.50 -11.28 27.26
N SER A 28 -38.31 -11.90 26.10
CA SER A 28 -37.04 -11.94 25.36
C SER A 28 -36.84 -10.74 24.43
N PHE A 29 -37.77 -9.78 24.39
CA PHE A 29 -37.62 -8.55 23.62
C PHE A 29 -36.51 -7.68 24.21
N PHE A 30 -35.55 -7.29 23.38
CA PHE A 30 -34.47 -6.40 23.75
C PHE A 30 -34.90 -4.94 23.60
N ASN A 31 -34.62 -4.13 24.61
CA ASN A 31 -34.74 -2.69 24.51
C ASN A 31 -33.58 -2.11 23.69
N ASP A 32 -33.70 -0.83 23.35
CA ASP A 32 -32.74 -0.10 22.52
C ASP A 32 -31.30 -0.12 23.07
N GLU A 33 -31.14 0.02 24.40
CA GLU A 33 -29.83 -0.01 25.06
C GLU A 33 -29.16 -1.39 24.92
N PHE A 34 -29.91 -2.46 25.21
CA PHE A 34 -29.40 -3.82 25.07
C PHE A 34 -29.16 -4.20 23.60
N LEU A 35 -29.97 -3.67 22.67
CA LEU A 35 -29.75 -3.80 21.23
C LEU A 35 -28.43 -3.15 20.80
N CYS A 36 -28.14 -1.92 21.26
CA CYS A 36 -26.86 -1.27 21.02
C CYS A 36 -25.70 -2.15 21.49
N ASP A 37 -25.76 -2.63 22.74
CA ASP A 37 -24.70 -3.44 23.33
C ASP A 37 -24.47 -4.75 22.57
N ILE A 38 -25.53 -5.50 22.29
CA ILE A 38 -25.40 -6.77 21.57
C ILE A 38 -24.91 -6.56 20.13
N MET A 39 -25.34 -5.49 19.47
CA MET A 39 -24.85 -5.14 18.14
C MET A 39 -23.38 -4.71 18.18
N ASN A 40 -22.97 -3.97 19.21
CA ASN A 40 -21.58 -3.53 19.40
C ASN A 40 -20.62 -4.69 19.71
N VAL A 41 -21.07 -5.71 20.43
CA VAL A 41 -20.27 -6.91 20.70
C VAL A 41 -20.14 -7.79 19.45
N ASN A 42 -21.14 -7.79 18.56
CA ASN A 42 -21.19 -8.69 17.40
C ASN A 42 -20.84 -8.01 16.06
N MET A 43 -20.50 -6.71 16.07
CA MET A 43 -20.01 -6.01 14.89
C MET A 43 -18.56 -6.38 14.58
N ASP A 44 -18.15 -6.08 13.35
CA ASP A 44 -16.77 -6.26 12.89
C ASP A 44 -15.77 -5.50 13.78
N HIS A 45 -14.61 -6.09 14.05
CA HIS A 45 -13.62 -5.54 14.99
C HIS A 45 -13.07 -4.19 14.52
N GLU A 46 -12.83 -4.04 13.21
CA GLU A 46 -12.35 -2.77 12.64
C GLU A 46 -13.41 -1.67 12.76
N LEU A 47 -14.69 -2.02 12.54
CA LEU A 47 -15.80 -1.10 12.78
C LEU A 47 -15.93 -0.72 14.26
N ALA A 48 -15.81 -1.69 15.18
CA ALA A 48 -15.84 -1.43 16.62
C ALA A 48 -14.72 -0.48 17.06
N GLN A 49 -13.54 -0.59 16.47
CA GLN A 49 -12.41 0.32 16.73
C GLN A 49 -12.72 1.75 16.27
N GLU A 50 -13.34 1.93 15.10
CA GLU A 50 -13.79 3.22 14.59
C GLU A 50 -14.88 3.84 15.48
N CYS A 51 -15.83 3.03 15.93
CA CYS A 51 -16.86 3.43 16.89
C CYS A 51 -16.25 3.96 18.19
N ASN A 52 -15.24 3.26 18.73
CA ASN A 52 -14.52 3.69 19.93
C ASN A 52 -13.74 5.01 19.70
N HIS A 53 -13.09 5.15 18.54
CA HIS A 53 -12.35 6.35 18.20
C HIS A 53 -13.25 7.60 18.12
N GLU A 54 -14.46 7.43 17.57
CA GLU A 54 -15.46 8.49 17.42
C GLU A 54 -16.31 8.73 18.68
N ASN A 55 -16.03 8.02 19.78
CA ASN A 55 -16.74 8.11 21.05
C ASN A 55 -18.27 8.06 20.89
N ILE A 56 -18.75 7.09 20.10
CA ILE A 56 -20.20 6.96 19.84
C ILE A 56 -21.00 6.50 21.05
N VAL A 57 -20.32 6.03 22.11
CA VAL A 57 -20.90 5.65 23.41
C VAL A 57 -21.64 6.83 24.06
N SER A 58 -21.27 8.07 23.71
CA SER A 58 -21.95 9.28 24.19
C SER A 58 -23.33 9.52 23.54
N ILE A 59 -23.69 8.78 22.49
CA ILE A 59 -24.96 8.94 21.78
C ILE A 59 -26.05 8.16 22.49
N VAL A 60 -27.00 8.88 23.09
CA VAL A 60 -28.11 8.30 23.88
C VAL A 60 -29.21 7.70 23.00
N SER A 61 -29.47 8.31 21.84
CA SER A 61 -30.54 7.90 20.93
C SER A 61 -30.11 6.72 20.09
N PHE A 62 -30.87 5.62 20.14
CA PHE A 62 -30.62 4.42 19.33
C PHE A 62 -30.58 4.73 17.84
N CYS A 63 -31.52 5.55 17.34
CA CYS A 63 -31.55 5.93 15.93
C CYS A 63 -30.30 6.72 15.52
N ASP A 64 -29.84 7.64 16.38
CA ASP A 64 -28.65 8.45 16.08
C ASP A 64 -27.38 7.59 16.15
N TRP A 65 -27.29 6.69 17.13
CA TRP A 65 -26.21 5.72 17.26
C TRP A 65 -26.15 4.82 16.02
N LEU A 66 -27.29 4.26 15.63
CA LEU A 66 -27.41 3.36 14.48
C LEU A 66 -26.99 4.06 13.18
N ASN A 67 -27.44 5.29 12.97
CA ASN A 67 -27.06 6.09 11.79
C ASN A 67 -25.57 6.42 11.80
N LYS A 68 -25.00 6.78 12.96
CA LYS A 68 -23.57 7.04 13.08
C LYS A 68 -22.74 5.80 12.74
N VAL A 69 -23.08 4.63 13.28
CA VAL A 69 -22.37 3.38 12.97
C VAL A 69 -22.47 3.04 11.49
N LYS A 70 -23.64 3.22 10.86
CA LYS A 70 -23.81 3.04 9.41
C LYS A 70 -22.87 3.95 8.60
N CYS A 71 -22.75 5.22 8.97
CA CYS A 71 -21.82 6.14 8.32
C CYS A 71 -20.35 5.72 8.52
N LEU A 72 -20.00 5.18 9.69
CA LEU A 72 -18.65 4.68 9.95
C LEU A 72 -18.32 3.44 9.10
N ASP A 73 -19.25 2.50 8.97
CA ASP A 73 -19.09 1.30 8.13
C ASP A 73 -18.96 1.64 6.64
N GLU A 74 -19.77 2.59 6.17
CA GLU A 74 -19.68 3.11 4.79
C GLU A 74 -18.32 3.76 4.52
N ARG A 75 -17.85 4.63 5.42
CA ARG A 75 -16.52 5.25 5.33
C ARG A 75 -15.41 4.19 5.35
N LYS A 76 -15.55 3.14 6.16
CA LYS A 76 -14.62 2.01 6.20
C LYS A 76 -14.55 1.32 4.84
N HIS A 77 -15.68 0.96 4.26
CA HIS A 77 -15.74 0.32 2.95
C HIS A 77 -15.16 1.21 1.83
N GLN A 78 -15.44 2.51 1.84
CA GLN A 78 -14.87 3.44 0.86
C GLN A 78 -13.34 3.47 0.92
N ARG A 79 -12.75 3.48 2.13
CA ARG A 79 -11.29 3.41 2.29
C ARG A 79 -10.72 2.08 1.82
N LEU A 80 -11.38 0.96 2.11
CA LEU A 80 -10.92 -0.36 1.66
C LEU A 80 -10.94 -0.44 0.13
N GLU A 81 -12.01 0.04 -0.51
CA GLU A 81 -12.12 0.09 -1.96
C GLU A 81 -11.05 1.00 -2.59
N GLU A 82 -10.83 2.19 -2.03
CA GLU A 82 -9.77 3.10 -2.49
C GLU A 82 -8.38 2.48 -2.37
N ASN A 83 -8.12 1.78 -1.25
CA ASN A 83 -6.85 1.11 -1.02
C ASN A 83 -6.64 -0.05 -2.00
N GLU A 84 -7.67 -0.85 -2.27
CA GLU A 84 -7.64 -1.91 -3.28
C GLU A 84 -7.38 -1.37 -4.69
N ARG A 85 -8.05 -0.27 -5.07
CA ARG A 85 -7.82 0.41 -6.35
C ARG A 85 -6.38 0.91 -6.45
N THR A 86 -5.86 1.52 -5.38
CA THR A 86 -4.48 2.02 -5.31
C THR A 86 -3.47 0.88 -5.45
N LEU A 87 -3.66 -0.22 -4.72
CA LEU A 87 -2.82 -1.41 -4.81
C LEU A 87 -2.85 -2.04 -6.20
N THR A 88 -4.03 -2.10 -6.84
CA THR A 88 -4.18 -2.59 -8.21
C THR A 88 -3.39 -1.74 -9.21
N LEU A 89 -3.43 -0.41 -9.08
CA LEU A 89 -2.66 0.51 -9.94
C LEU A 89 -1.15 0.38 -9.71
N ILE A 90 -0.70 0.22 -8.46
CA ILE A 90 0.71 0.00 -8.14
C ILE A 90 1.18 -1.32 -8.76
N ASN A 91 0.42 -2.40 -8.57
CA ASN A 91 0.75 -3.72 -9.12
C ASN A 91 0.74 -3.73 -10.66
N ALA A 92 -0.18 -3.00 -11.29
CA ALA A 92 -0.18 -2.82 -12.74
C ALA A 92 1.08 -2.08 -13.23
N LYS A 93 1.54 -1.05 -12.51
CA LYS A 93 2.77 -0.30 -12.82
C LYS A 93 4.05 -1.11 -12.59
N THR A 94 4.09 -1.97 -11.57
CA THR A 94 5.24 -2.86 -11.32
C THR A 94 5.28 -4.02 -12.31
N ASN A 95 4.13 -4.51 -12.78
CA ASN A 95 4.04 -5.54 -13.82
C ASN A 95 4.21 -4.97 -15.24
N THR A 96 4.01 -3.66 -15.44
CA THR A 96 4.48 -2.94 -16.64
C THR A 96 5.91 -2.45 -16.45
N SER A 97 6.81 -3.39 -16.17
CA SER A 97 8.23 -3.16 -16.38
C SER A 97 8.48 -3.06 -17.89
N CYS A 98 8.60 -1.80 -18.35
CA CYS A 98 9.13 -1.31 -19.62
C CYS A 98 8.36 -1.69 -20.90
N PRO A 99 7.62 -0.75 -21.53
CA PRO A 99 7.68 -0.70 -22.99
C PRO A 99 9.17 -0.51 -23.33
N ASN A 100 9.74 -1.37 -24.16
CA ASN A 100 10.87 -0.99 -24.98
C ASN A 100 10.44 0.26 -25.74
N THR A 101 10.68 1.44 -25.18
CA THR A 101 10.68 2.68 -25.95
C THR A 101 11.91 2.57 -26.84
N SER A 102 11.70 1.94 -27.99
CA SER A 102 12.52 2.10 -29.17
C SER A 102 12.78 3.60 -29.30
N CYS A 103 13.98 4.03 -28.92
CA CYS A 103 14.43 5.38 -29.19
C CYS A 103 14.26 5.61 -30.69
N PRO A 104 13.72 6.76 -31.12
CA PRO A 104 13.72 7.11 -32.54
C PRO A 104 15.17 7.02 -33.01
N SER A 105 15.39 6.17 -34.01
CA SER A 105 16.65 6.15 -34.75
C SER A 105 16.80 7.51 -35.41
N PHE A 106 17.49 8.43 -34.74
CA PHE A 106 17.99 9.63 -35.38
C PHE A 106 19.04 9.15 -36.39
N GLN A 107 18.64 9.09 -37.65
CA GLN A 107 19.59 9.01 -38.76
C GLN A 107 20.53 10.21 -38.66
N PRO A 108 21.85 10.01 -38.48
CA PRO A 108 22.79 11.09 -38.68
C PRO A 108 22.98 11.24 -40.20
N HIS A 109 22.46 12.33 -40.74
CA HIS A 109 22.89 12.84 -42.02
C HIS A 109 24.42 13.02 -42.00
N ASN A 110 25.12 12.35 -42.90
CA ASN A 110 26.56 12.47 -43.08
C ASN A 110 26.93 13.93 -43.40
N THR A 111 27.51 14.61 -42.43
CA THR A 111 28.28 15.83 -42.64
C THR A 111 29.60 15.67 -41.90
N ASN A 112 30.67 15.56 -42.69
CA ASN A 112 32.06 15.48 -42.26
C ASN A 112 32.42 16.64 -41.31
N SER A 113 32.81 16.33 -40.07
CA SER A 113 33.74 17.12 -39.25
C SER A 113 34.26 16.29 -38.05
N PRO A 114 35.47 16.57 -37.53
CA PRO A 114 36.31 15.54 -36.92
C PRO A 114 36.20 15.43 -35.38
N THR A 115 36.64 14.26 -34.89
CA THR A 115 37.25 13.98 -33.57
C THR A 115 36.41 14.14 -32.28
N ALA A 116 35.96 13.00 -31.74
CA ALA A 116 36.40 12.50 -30.43
C ALA A 116 35.91 11.05 -30.26
N SER A 117 36.84 10.09 -30.29
CA SER A 117 36.57 8.67 -30.05
C SER A 117 36.13 8.47 -28.59
N SER A 118 34.82 8.35 -28.34
CA SER A 118 34.33 7.85 -27.05
C SER A 118 34.45 6.33 -27.04
N THR A 119 35.59 5.83 -26.58
CA THR A 119 35.81 4.43 -26.26
C THR A 119 34.84 4.04 -25.14
N PHE A 120 33.71 3.40 -25.47
CA PHE A 120 32.86 2.75 -24.46
C PHE A 120 33.65 1.58 -23.89
N VAL A 121 34.27 1.80 -22.73
CA VAL A 121 34.92 0.74 -21.95
C VAL A 121 33.83 0.07 -21.11
N PRO A 122 33.58 -1.24 -21.28
CA PRO A 122 32.62 -1.96 -20.45
C PRO A 122 33.03 -1.88 -18.97
N MET A 123 32.06 -1.60 -18.07
CA MET A 123 32.31 -1.65 -16.63
C MET A 123 32.84 -3.03 -16.22
N PRO A 124 33.83 -3.10 -15.32
CA PRO A 124 34.15 -4.32 -14.60
C PRO A 124 32.88 -4.85 -13.94
N LYS A 125 32.60 -6.15 -14.14
CA LYS A 125 31.52 -6.82 -13.40
C LYS A 125 31.86 -6.77 -11.92
N LEU A 126 30.89 -6.41 -11.09
CA LEU A 126 31.00 -6.56 -9.65
C LEU A 126 31.41 -8.00 -9.33
N THR A 127 32.45 -8.15 -8.54
CA THR A 127 32.82 -9.44 -7.94
C THR A 127 31.79 -9.81 -6.86
N GLU A 128 31.72 -11.09 -6.50
CA GLU A 128 30.82 -11.58 -5.45
C GLU A 128 31.06 -10.87 -4.10
N ASP A 129 32.33 -10.55 -3.82
CA ASP A 129 32.73 -9.85 -2.60
C ASP A 129 32.20 -8.41 -2.59
N GLU A 130 32.29 -7.70 -3.72
CA GLU A 130 31.77 -6.33 -3.86
C GLU A 130 30.23 -6.31 -3.80
N HIS A 131 29.58 -7.35 -4.32
CA HIS A 131 28.14 -7.51 -4.23
C HIS A 131 27.70 -7.71 -2.77
N THR A 132 28.42 -8.55 -2.03
CA THR A 132 28.19 -8.75 -0.59
C THR A 132 28.39 -7.46 0.19
N LEU A 133 29.49 -6.73 -0.04
CA LEU A 133 29.78 -5.47 0.63
C LEU A 133 28.71 -4.41 0.39
N LEU A 134 28.23 -4.26 -0.84
CA LEU A 134 27.15 -3.32 -1.16
C LEU A 134 25.83 -3.77 -0.54
N SER A 135 25.55 -5.07 -0.49
CA SER A 135 24.35 -5.60 0.17
C SER A 135 24.34 -5.31 1.67
N GLU A 136 25.44 -5.58 2.36
CA GLU A 136 25.58 -5.39 3.82
C GLU A 136 25.51 -3.91 4.22
N ASN A 137 26.04 -3.01 3.38
CA ASN A 137 26.13 -1.59 3.69
C ASN A 137 25.04 -0.74 3.00
N SER A 138 23.91 -1.36 2.62
CA SER A 138 22.79 -0.67 1.95
C SER A 138 23.24 0.20 0.76
N GLY A 139 24.19 -0.34 0.00
CA GLY A 139 24.84 0.30 -1.12
C GLY A 139 24.11 0.08 -2.44
N CYS A 140 24.46 0.90 -3.42
CA CYS A 140 23.87 0.84 -4.75
C CYS A 140 24.79 0.09 -5.73
N TYR A 141 24.30 -0.97 -6.37
CA TYR A 141 25.07 -1.75 -7.35
C TYR A 141 25.43 -0.99 -8.64
N LYS A 142 24.74 0.13 -8.93
CA LYS A 142 24.96 0.90 -10.17
C LYS A 142 26.00 2.01 -10.00
N CYS A 143 25.96 2.73 -8.88
CA CYS A 143 26.96 3.76 -8.55
C CYS A 143 27.98 3.30 -7.52
N GLN A 144 27.90 2.06 -7.04
CA GLN A 144 28.88 1.42 -6.16
C GLN A 144 29.21 2.22 -4.90
N HIS A 145 28.25 3.00 -4.39
CA HIS A 145 28.38 3.74 -3.14
C HIS A 145 27.67 3.04 -2.00
N PHE A 146 28.31 3.01 -0.83
CA PHE A 146 27.72 2.57 0.42
C PHE A 146 26.74 3.61 0.99
N TRP A 147 25.72 3.13 1.71
CA TRP A 147 24.67 3.94 2.34
C TRP A 147 24.03 4.98 1.40
N ALA A 148 23.89 4.65 0.12
CA ALA A 148 23.46 5.60 -0.92
C ALA A 148 21.98 6.03 -0.78
N GLY A 149 21.22 5.41 0.13
CA GLY A 149 19.79 5.67 0.33
C GLY A 149 18.91 5.23 -0.86
N HIS A 150 19.50 4.55 -1.84
CA HIS A 150 18.82 4.02 -3.02
C HIS A 150 19.49 2.73 -3.50
N VAL A 151 18.71 1.88 -4.15
CA VAL A 151 19.19 0.65 -4.79
C VAL A 151 19.15 0.83 -6.31
N GLY A 152 19.95 0.06 -7.06
CA GLY A 152 20.26 0.28 -8.48
C GLY A 152 19.09 0.65 -9.41
N ALA A 153 17.86 0.18 -9.13
CA ALA A 153 16.65 0.52 -9.86
C ALA A 153 16.26 2.03 -9.80
N CYS A 154 16.58 2.72 -8.70
CA CYS A 154 16.31 4.16 -8.51
C CYS A 154 17.56 5.04 -8.67
N CYS A 155 18.67 4.49 -9.14
CA CYS A 155 19.93 5.21 -9.26
C CYS A 155 19.96 6.09 -10.53
N MET A 156 19.81 7.41 -10.32
CA MET A 156 19.89 8.45 -11.35
C MET A 156 21.33 8.93 -11.64
N ALA A 157 22.32 8.41 -10.92
CA ALA A 157 23.73 8.77 -11.16
C ALA A 157 24.19 8.33 -12.56
N PRO A 158 25.03 9.14 -13.23
CA PRO A 158 25.69 8.72 -14.46
C PRO A 158 26.56 7.49 -14.19
N PHE A 159 26.73 6.64 -15.20
CA PHE A 159 27.63 5.49 -15.09
C PHE A 159 29.04 5.98 -14.75
N ILE A 160 29.68 5.31 -13.78
CA ILE A 160 31.02 5.68 -13.33
C ILE A 160 31.99 5.46 -14.48
N ASP A 161 32.81 6.47 -14.72
CA ASP A 161 33.95 6.38 -15.62
C ASP A 161 34.88 5.27 -15.13
N THR A 162 35.00 4.19 -15.91
CA THR A 162 35.83 3.02 -15.60
C THR A 162 37.29 3.36 -15.30
N SER A 163 37.78 4.52 -15.78
CA SER A 163 39.12 5.01 -15.49
C SER A 163 39.31 5.50 -14.04
N LYS A 164 38.21 5.69 -13.30
CA LYS A 164 38.18 6.05 -11.87
C LYS A 164 37.64 4.92 -10.98
N TYR A 165 37.51 3.70 -11.52
CA TYR A 165 37.05 2.56 -10.75
C TYR A 165 38.00 2.27 -9.59
N LYS A 166 37.49 2.39 -8.36
CA LYS A 166 38.18 1.95 -7.15
C LYS A 166 37.47 0.68 -6.68
N MET A 167 38.25 -0.39 -6.51
CA MET A 167 37.74 -1.65 -5.95
C MET A 167 37.16 -1.38 -4.57
N LEU A 168 35.93 -1.83 -4.32
CA LEU A 168 35.28 -1.63 -3.02
C LEU A 168 35.96 -2.52 -1.99
N THR A 169 36.38 -1.91 -0.89
CA THR A 169 36.98 -2.63 0.23
C THR A 169 36.20 -2.33 1.50
N THR A 170 36.37 -3.17 2.53
CA THR A 170 35.72 -3.05 3.86
C THR A 170 36.06 -1.75 4.62
N ARG A 171 36.84 -0.83 4.02
CA ARG A 171 37.35 0.42 4.62
C ARG A 171 36.78 1.69 3.96
N ASP A 172 35.94 1.55 2.94
CA ASP A 172 35.24 2.65 2.24
C ASP A 172 33.82 2.82 2.77
#